data_AF-A0A5B9WTF2-F1
#
_entry.id   AF-A0A5B9WTF2-F1
#
_cell.length_a   1.000
_cell.length_b   1.000
_cell.length_c   1.000
_cell.angle_alpha   90.00
_cell.angle_beta   90.00
_cell.angle_gamma   90.00
#
_symmetry.space_group_name_H-M   'P 1'
#
loop_
_entity.id
_entity.type
_entity.pdbx_description
1 polymer ?
#
loop_
_entity_poly.entity_id
_entity_poly.type
_entity_poly.pdbx_seq_one_letter_code
_entity_poly.pdbx_strand_id
1 'polypeptide(L)'
;MASMIQGFHFAPNTFMATVIPHSRSSGVFLLYITCVFIPFKYTARPGNGPYRKIIPYPNRFSVISGAEAMFQLCRQQEGNMKNMNTRITSTVKLVAGTLLFLASAYFIWLNRKFYTLTPEALGKYLDVKWLIIGHIAGGAVALLTGPLLLWAKFRNRYLHVHRAMGKVYIMAILIGGSCALYLTSTTAWSEGWAYVLSLYVLAGLWVTAAGLAWYFVRMRKMRLHEDWTKRSYIVTVAFIAQNFLMYHPLVQGLGSFAETAPSVIWLSWSVPFVLFDIYRSFGKKSR
;
A
#
# COMPACT_ATOMS: atom_id res chain seq x y z
N MET A 1 33.15 38.50 39.41
CA MET A 1 32.31 38.64 40.61
C MET A 1 31.43 37.41 40.71
N ALA A 2 31.59 36.65 41.80
CA ALA A 2 30.80 35.48 42.11
C ALA A 2 29.36 35.89 42.46
N SER A 3 28.38 35.13 41.99
CA SER A 3 27.06 35.09 42.64
C SER A 3 26.40 33.73 42.44
N MET A 4 26.31 33.01 43.55
CA MET A 4 25.14 32.28 44.03
C MET A 4 24.44 31.32 43.05
N ILE A 5 24.78 30.02 43.14
CA ILE A 5 23.81 28.95 42.86
C ILE A 5 23.41 28.36 44.20
N GLN A 6 22.21 28.72 44.63
CA GLN A 6 21.52 28.13 45.77
C GLN A 6 21.33 26.63 45.52
N GLY A 7 21.61 25.82 46.55
CA GLY A 7 21.46 24.37 46.50
C GLY A 7 20.01 23.95 46.35
N PHE A 8 19.73 23.14 45.34
CA PHE A 8 18.52 22.30 45.30
C PHE A 8 18.88 20.93 45.86
N HIS A 9 18.32 20.60 47.02
CA HIS A 9 18.26 19.23 47.54
C HIS A 9 17.33 18.40 46.65
N PHE A 10 17.89 17.51 45.83
CA PHE A 10 17.11 16.49 45.12
C PHE A 10 17.06 15.19 45.95
N ALA A 11 15.85 14.64 46.10
CA ALA A 11 15.59 13.37 46.77
C ALA A 11 16.20 12.16 46.00
N PRO A 12 16.42 10.99 46.63
CA PRO A 12 17.29 9.92 46.11
C PRO A 12 16.82 9.12 44.89
N ASN A 13 15.74 9.50 44.20
CA ASN A 13 15.13 8.69 43.12
C ASN A 13 14.85 9.48 41.82
N THR A 14 15.68 10.47 41.49
CA THR A 14 15.50 11.24 40.25
C THR A 14 16.15 10.53 39.06
N PHE A 15 15.33 10.01 38.14
CA PHE A 15 15.80 9.54 36.83
C PHE A 15 16.31 10.73 36.00
N MET A 16 17.59 10.75 35.65
CA MET A 16 18.10 11.68 34.65
C MET A 16 18.04 11.00 33.27
N ALA A 17 16.96 11.26 32.54
CA ALA A 17 16.84 10.88 31.14
C ALA A 17 17.47 11.99 30.29
N THR A 18 18.73 11.82 29.89
CA THR A 18 19.35 12.72 28.90
C THR A 18 18.91 12.27 27.51
N VAL A 19 17.94 12.99 26.93
CA VAL A 19 17.53 12.79 25.54
C VAL A 19 18.61 13.40 24.65
N ILE A 20 19.48 12.57 24.07
CA ILE A 20 20.42 12.99 23.04
C ILE A 20 19.75 12.78 21.68
N PRO A 21 19.39 13.84 20.94
CA PRO A 21 18.82 13.68 19.60
C PRO A 21 19.93 13.25 18.64
N HIS A 22 19.89 11.99 18.18
CA HIS A 22 20.73 11.56 17.06
C HIS A 22 20.03 11.89 15.73
N SER A 23 20.83 12.37 14.77
CA SER A 23 20.43 13.16 13.60
C SER A 23 19.29 12.59 12.73
N ARG A 24 18.52 13.54 12.17
CA ARG A 24 17.45 13.40 11.18
C ARG A 24 17.85 12.50 10.00
N SER A 25 17.53 11.20 10.01
CA SER A 25 17.54 10.41 8.75
C SER A 25 16.55 9.22 8.68
N SER A 26 15.79 8.98 9.75
CA SER A 26 14.72 7.99 9.77
C SER A 26 13.62 8.52 10.68
N GLY A 27 12.43 8.77 10.12
CA GLY A 27 11.24 9.28 10.82
C GLY A 27 10.63 8.30 11.84
N VAL A 28 11.47 7.61 12.59
CA VAL A 28 11.12 6.84 13.78
C VAL A 28 11.85 7.54 14.92
N PHE A 29 11.11 8.27 15.76
CA PHE A 29 11.62 8.69 17.06
C PHE A 29 11.84 7.42 17.90
N LEU A 30 13.02 6.82 17.79
CA LEU A 30 13.47 5.82 18.75
C LEU A 30 13.88 6.58 20.01
N LEU A 31 12.99 6.57 21.00
CA LEU A 31 13.33 6.89 22.39
C LEU A 31 14.36 5.87 22.86
N TYR A 32 15.64 6.16 22.63
CA TYR A 32 16.71 5.46 23.33
C TYR A 32 16.72 5.96 24.77
N ILE A 33 16.05 5.22 25.64
CA ILE A 33 16.32 5.33 27.09
C ILE A 33 17.66 4.65 27.31
N THR A 34 18.76 5.39 27.19
CA THR A 34 20.01 4.98 27.82
C THR A 34 19.80 5.08 29.32
N CYS A 35 19.42 3.96 29.95
CA CYS A 35 19.55 3.78 31.38
C CYS A 35 21.04 3.77 31.71
N VAL A 36 21.65 4.94 31.89
CA VAL A 36 22.91 5.03 32.61
C VAL A 36 22.54 4.76 34.07
N PHE A 37 22.64 3.50 34.48
CA PHE A 37 22.68 3.18 35.90
C PHE A 37 23.97 3.82 36.45
N ILE A 38 23.85 4.99 37.06
CA ILE A 38 24.82 5.46 38.04
C ILE A 38 24.32 4.93 39.39
N PRO A 39 24.81 3.79 39.90
CA PRO A 39 24.39 3.32 41.21
C PRO A 39 25.03 4.20 42.28
N PHE A 40 24.38 5.31 42.65
CA PHE A 40 24.73 6.03 43.87
C PHE A 40 24.08 5.30 45.06
N LYS A 41 24.73 4.25 45.56
CA LYS A 41 24.45 3.74 46.91
C LYS A 41 25.42 4.37 47.89
N TYR A 42 24.99 5.46 48.54
CA TYR A 42 25.58 5.86 49.82
C TYR A 42 25.04 4.94 50.90
N THR A 43 25.83 3.95 51.34
CA THR A 43 25.57 3.28 52.61
C THR A 43 26.25 4.08 53.72
N ALA A 44 25.50 4.93 54.41
CA ALA A 44 25.94 5.52 55.66
C ALA A 44 25.71 4.50 56.79
N ARG A 45 26.78 4.01 57.42
CA ARG A 45 26.71 3.46 58.78
C ARG A 45 27.20 4.55 59.75
N PRO A 46 26.50 4.84 60.86
CA PRO A 46 27.03 5.71 61.89
C PRO A 46 28.08 4.93 62.70
N GLY A 47 29.34 5.36 62.62
CA GLY A 47 30.45 4.84 63.41
C GLY A 47 31.59 5.86 63.41
N ASN A 48 31.96 6.34 64.60
CA ASN A 48 32.86 7.48 64.84
C ASN A 48 34.31 7.23 64.37
N GLY A 49 34.88 8.15 63.59
CA GLY A 49 36.33 8.20 63.34
C GLY A 49 36.75 8.92 62.04
N PRO A 50 37.88 9.64 62.00
CA PRO A 50 38.15 10.64 60.96
C PRO A 50 38.99 10.10 59.79
N TYR A 51 38.58 9.04 59.08
CA TYR A 51 39.18 8.71 57.77
C TYR A 51 38.16 8.00 56.86
N ARG A 52 37.62 8.72 55.88
CA ARG A 52 36.66 8.19 54.89
C ARG A 52 37.43 7.43 53.79
N LYS A 53 37.38 6.09 53.81
CA LYS A 53 37.92 5.25 52.72
C LYS A 53 36.93 5.26 51.56
N ILE A 54 37.29 5.87 50.43
CA ILE A 54 36.56 5.76 49.16
C ILE A 54 36.82 4.34 48.62
N ILE A 55 35.77 3.51 48.54
CA ILE A 55 35.86 2.18 47.92
C ILE A 55 35.81 2.40 46.40
N PRO A 56 36.79 1.94 45.60
CA PRO A 56 36.70 2.04 44.15
C PRO A 56 35.59 1.12 43.63
N TYR A 57 34.94 1.56 42.54
CA TYR A 57 33.94 0.79 41.80
C TYR A 57 34.40 -0.66 41.54
N PRO A 58 33.47 -1.64 41.47
CA PRO A 58 33.81 -2.97 40.99
C PRO A 58 34.38 -2.86 39.58
N ASN A 59 35.51 -3.53 39.35
CA ASN A 59 36.35 -3.57 38.15
C ASN A 59 35.70 -3.09 36.84
N ARG A 60 36.40 -2.21 36.11
CA ARG A 60 36.09 -1.69 34.75
C ARG A 60 35.60 -2.78 33.77
N PHE A 61 36.03 -4.02 33.95
CA PHE A 61 35.63 -5.20 33.17
C PHE A 61 34.13 -5.56 33.31
N SER A 62 33.55 -5.41 34.51
CA SER A 62 32.13 -5.74 34.76
C SER A 62 31.17 -4.78 34.04
N VAL A 63 31.51 -3.49 33.98
CA VAL A 63 30.75 -2.45 33.28
C VAL A 63 30.80 -2.66 31.76
N ILE A 64 31.95 -3.05 31.20
CA ILE A 64 32.09 -3.36 29.77
C ILE A 64 31.24 -4.59 29.40
N SER A 65 31.24 -5.65 30.22
CA SER A 65 30.42 -6.85 29.98
C SER A 65 28.91 -6.57 30.01
N GLY A 66 28.46 -5.68 30.90
CA GLY A 66 27.05 -5.26 30.96
C GLY A 66 26.63 -4.39 29.77
N ALA A 67 27.54 -3.52 29.31
CA ALA A 67 27.31 -2.70 28.12
C ALA A 67 27.21 -3.57 26.85
N GLU A 68 28.10 -4.55 26.67
CA GLU A 68 28.04 -5.50 25.55
C GLU A 68 26.75 -6.32 25.55
N ALA A 69 26.34 -6.85 26.71
CA ALA A 69 25.08 -7.58 26.84
C ALA A 69 23.87 -6.71 26.46
N MET A 70 23.83 -5.45 26.91
CA MET A 70 22.79 -4.50 26.54
C MET A 70 22.79 -4.20 25.03
N PHE A 71 23.96 -3.98 24.42
CA PHE A 71 24.07 -3.75 22.98
C PHE A 71 23.58 -4.96 22.16
N GLN A 72 23.88 -6.18 22.59
CA GLN A 72 23.39 -7.40 21.93
C GLN A 72 21.88 -7.53 22.04
N LEU A 73 21.29 -7.26 23.23
CA LEU A 73 19.85 -7.25 23.43
C LEU A 73 19.16 -6.20 22.56
N CYS A 74 19.69 -4.96 22.49
CA CYS A 74 19.16 -3.93 21.59
C CYS A 74 19.20 -4.36 20.12
N ARG A 75 20.32 -4.96 19.67
CA ARG A 75 20.47 -5.43 18.28
C ARG A 75 19.51 -6.58 17.97
N GLN A 76 19.30 -7.49 18.92
CA GLN A 76 18.34 -8.59 18.81
C GLN A 76 16.89 -8.07 18.78
N GLN A 77 16.54 -7.09 19.63
CA GLN A 77 15.23 -6.42 19.62
C GLN A 77 14.99 -5.69 18.30
N GLU A 78 15.98 -4.97 17.77
CA GLU A 78 15.88 -4.32 16.46
C GLU A 78 15.67 -5.33 15.32
N GLY A 79 16.40 -6.46 15.34
CA GLY A 79 16.19 -7.56 14.41
C GLY A 79 14.79 -8.17 14.50
N ASN A 80 14.30 -8.41 15.72
CA ASN A 80 12.95 -8.91 15.97
C ASN A 80 11.87 -7.94 15.45
N MET A 81 12.02 -6.65 15.72
CA MET A 81 11.11 -5.61 15.22
C MET A 81 11.08 -5.55 13.69
N LYS A 82 12.25 -5.58 13.02
CA LYS A 82 12.36 -5.61 11.55
C LYS A 82 11.69 -6.85 10.96
N ASN A 83 11.90 -8.01 11.57
CA ASN A 83 11.30 -9.27 11.15
C ASN A 83 9.77 -9.25 11.31
N MET A 84 9.28 -8.76 12.45
CA MET A 84 7.86 -8.62 12.73
C MET A 84 7.18 -7.66 11.75
N ASN A 85 7.76 -6.47 11.51
CA ASN A 85 7.23 -5.52 10.53
C ASN A 85 7.19 -6.09 9.12
N THR A 86 8.21 -6.85 8.73
CA THR A 86 8.26 -7.53 7.42
C THR A 86 7.16 -8.60 7.29
N ARG A 87 6.91 -9.37 8.36
CA ARG A 87 5.82 -10.36 8.41
C ARG A 87 4.46 -9.67 8.32
N ILE A 88 4.19 -8.66 9.16
CA ILE A 88 2.95 -7.88 9.15
C ILE A 88 2.68 -7.31 7.76
N THR A 89 3.67 -6.63 7.16
CA THR A 89 3.54 -6.04 5.82
C THR A 89 3.24 -7.09 4.76
N SER A 90 3.85 -8.27 4.86
CA SER A 90 3.59 -9.38 3.94
C SER A 90 2.19 -9.95 4.10
N THR A 91 1.72 -10.11 5.34
CA THR A 91 0.38 -10.60 5.65
C THR A 91 -0.69 -9.62 5.16
N VAL A 92 -0.53 -8.32 5.42
CA VAL A 92 -1.46 -7.28 4.94
C VAL A 92 -1.57 -7.31 3.42
N LYS A 93 -0.44 -7.39 2.69
CA LYS A 93 -0.43 -7.50 1.23
C LYS A 93 -1.12 -8.76 0.73
N LEU A 94 -0.94 -9.88 1.41
CA LEU A 94 -1.58 -11.15 1.06
C LEU A 94 -3.10 -11.05 1.25
N VAL A 95 -3.55 -10.59 2.42
CA VAL A 95 -4.97 -10.42 2.73
C VAL A 95 -5.62 -9.46 1.72
N ALA A 96 -5.01 -8.30 1.46
CA ALA A 96 -5.51 -7.36 0.47
C ALA A 96 -5.60 -7.97 -0.94
N GLY A 97 -4.57 -8.73 -1.37
CA GLY A 97 -4.60 -9.45 -2.64
C GLY A 97 -5.71 -10.50 -2.72
N THR A 98 -5.92 -11.26 -1.65
CA THR A 98 -7.00 -12.25 -1.55
C THR A 98 -8.37 -11.59 -1.61
N LEU A 99 -8.59 -10.50 -0.86
CA LEU A 99 -9.85 -9.75 -0.87
C LEU A 99 -10.15 -9.19 -2.26
N LEU A 100 -9.14 -8.65 -2.96
CA LEU A 100 -9.30 -8.17 -4.33
C LEU A 100 -9.63 -9.30 -5.31
N PHE A 101 -9.02 -10.47 -5.15
CA PHE A 101 -9.33 -11.65 -5.95
C PHE A 101 -10.78 -12.12 -5.72
N LEU A 102 -11.21 -12.19 -4.47
CA LEU A 102 -12.58 -12.58 -4.12
C LEU A 102 -13.61 -11.56 -4.60
N ALA A 103 -13.34 -10.25 -4.44
CA ALA A 103 -14.17 -9.18 -4.96
C ALA A 103 -14.28 -9.25 -6.49
N SER A 104 -13.18 -9.59 -7.18
CA SER A 104 -13.16 -9.81 -8.63
C SER A 104 -14.04 -10.99 -9.03
N ALA A 105 -13.90 -12.14 -8.35
CA ALA A 105 -14.72 -13.31 -8.61
C ALA A 105 -16.21 -13.04 -8.36
N TYR A 106 -16.53 -12.32 -7.28
CA TYR A 106 -17.90 -11.91 -6.97
C TYR A 106 -18.47 -10.95 -8.02
N PHE A 107 -17.70 -9.96 -8.46
CA PHE A 107 -18.10 -9.05 -9.53
C PHE A 107 -18.39 -9.78 -10.85
N ILE A 108 -17.56 -10.76 -11.22
CA ILE A 108 -17.79 -11.62 -12.40
C ILE A 108 -19.07 -12.44 -12.22
N TRP A 109 -19.28 -13.02 -11.03
CA TRP A 109 -20.50 -13.79 -10.74
C TRP A 109 -21.77 -12.94 -10.84
N LEU A 110 -21.75 -11.70 -10.32
CA LEU A 110 -22.88 -10.77 -10.44
C LEU A 110 -23.23 -10.45 -11.90
N ASN A 111 -22.23 -10.38 -12.77
CA ASN A 111 -22.39 -10.02 -14.18
C ASN A 111 -22.52 -11.23 -15.10
N ARG A 112 -22.68 -12.45 -14.56
CA ARG A 112 -22.76 -13.68 -15.37
C ARG A 112 -23.94 -13.71 -16.34
N LYS A 113 -24.99 -12.93 -16.08
CA LYS A 113 -26.18 -12.85 -16.94
C LYS A 113 -25.85 -12.48 -18.38
N PHE A 114 -24.81 -11.68 -18.62
CA PHE A 114 -24.42 -11.30 -19.98
C PHE A 114 -23.96 -12.50 -20.83
N TYR A 115 -23.59 -13.63 -20.21
CA TYR A 115 -23.23 -14.86 -20.92
C TYR A 115 -24.43 -15.71 -21.35
N THR A 116 -25.66 -15.39 -20.93
CA THR A 116 -26.85 -16.14 -21.39
C THR A 116 -27.25 -15.77 -22.82
N LEU A 117 -26.74 -14.64 -23.33
CA LEU A 117 -26.95 -14.15 -24.70
C LEU A 117 -28.43 -13.95 -25.08
N THR A 118 -29.33 -13.86 -24.10
CA THR A 118 -30.76 -13.61 -24.36
C THR A 118 -31.02 -12.11 -24.53
N PRO A 119 -32.07 -11.72 -25.30
CA PRO A 119 -32.46 -10.32 -25.45
C PRO A 119 -32.67 -9.60 -24.12
N GLU A 120 -33.26 -10.27 -23.13
CA GLU A 120 -33.56 -9.72 -21.80
C GLU A 120 -32.28 -9.44 -21.01
N ALA A 121 -31.27 -10.30 -21.16
CA ALA A 121 -30.01 -10.15 -20.45
C ALA A 121 -29.10 -9.09 -21.08
N LEU A 122 -29.08 -8.98 -22.41
CA LEU A 122 -28.21 -8.07 -23.15
C LEU A 122 -28.81 -6.68 -23.34
N GLY A 123 -30.14 -6.56 -23.45
CA GLY A 123 -30.83 -5.29 -23.67
C GLY A 123 -30.21 -4.52 -24.85
N LYS A 124 -29.75 -3.28 -24.59
CA LYS A 124 -29.12 -2.42 -25.60
C LYS A 124 -27.83 -2.97 -26.23
N TYR A 125 -27.26 -4.03 -25.66
CA TYR A 125 -26.05 -4.67 -26.19
C TYR A 125 -26.33 -5.83 -27.14
N LEU A 126 -27.59 -6.16 -27.45
CA LEU A 126 -27.94 -7.33 -28.24
C LEU A 126 -27.29 -7.33 -29.64
N ASP A 127 -27.35 -6.21 -30.35
CA ASP A 127 -26.78 -6.07 -31.69
C ASP A 127 -25.25 -6.07 -31.68
N VAL A 128 -24.65 -5.72 -30.54
CA VAL A 128 -23.20 -5.65 -30.31
C VAL A 128 -22.72 -6.71 -29.33
N LYS A 129 -23.43 -7.86 -29.24
CA LYS A 129 -23.22 -8.89 -28.22
C LYS A 129 -21.78 -9.37 -28.11
N TRP A 130 -21.09 -9.54 -29.23
CA TRP A 130 -19.70 -10.02 -29.20
C TRP A 130 -18.72 -8.99 -28.62
N LEU A 131 -19.03 -7.70 -28.76
CA LEU A 131 -18.23 -6.63 -28.18
C LEU A 131 -18.42 -6.58 -26.66
N ILE A 132 -19.66 -6.71 -26.16
CA ILE A 132 -19.87 -6.76 -24.71
C ILE A 132 -19.29 -8.04 -24.10
N ILE A 133 -19.35 -9.18 -24.79
CA ILE A 133 -18.68 -10.40 -24.35
C ILE A 133 -17.15 -10.22 -24.32
N GLY A 134 -16.56 -9.63 -25.36
CA GLY A 134 -15.13 -9.32 -25.41
C GLY A 134 -14.70 -8.37 -24.29
N HIS A 135 -15.51 -7.34 -24.02
CA HIS A 135 -15.31 -6.41 -22.90
C HIS A 135 -15.31 -7.13 -21.54
N ILE A 136 -16.37 -7.88 -21.25
CA ILE A 136 -16.53 -8.56 -19.96
C ILE A 136 -15.47 -9.65 -19.77
N ALA A 137 -15.20 -10.46 -20.79
CA ALA A 137 -14.17 -11.50 -20.74
C ALA A 137 -12.76 -10.90 -20.54
N GLY A 138 -12.43 -9.83 -21.27
CA GLY A 138 -11.16 -9.12 -21.10
C GLY A 138 -11.01 -8.53 -19.69
N GLY A 139 -12.06 -7.87 -19.18
CA GLY A 139 -12.11 -7.35 -17.81
C GLY A 139 -11.96 -8.43 -16.74
N ALA A 140 -12.67 -9.55 -16.90
CA ALA A 140 -12.62 -10.68 -15.96
C ALA A 140 -11.20 -11.28 -15.86
N VAL A 141 -10.55 -11.52 -17.00
CA VAL A 141 -9.18 -12.02 -17.05
C VAL A 141 -8.21 -11.04 -16.39
N ALA A 142 -8.33 -9.74 -16.69
CA ALA A 142 -7.47 -8.71 -16.10
C ALA A 142 -7.66 -8.63 -14.56
N LEU A 143 -8.90 -8.66 -14.08
CA LEU A 143 -9.22 -8.61 -12.65
C LEU A 143 -8.66 -9.80 -11.87
N LEU A 144 -8.83 -11.01 -12.39
CA LEU A 144 -8.37 -12.25 -11.73
C LEU A 144 -6.85 -12.42 -11.75
N THR A 145 -6.20 -12.02 -12.83
CA THR A 145 -4.74 -12.22 -12.98
C THR A 145 -3.91 -11.16 -12.26
N GLY A 146 -4.44 -9.94 -12.09
CA GLY A 146 -3.70 -8.82 -11.52
C GLY A 146 -3.13 -9.03 -10.10
N PRO A 147 -3.86 -9.56 -9.11
CA PRO A 147 -3.32 -9.81 -7.76
C PRO A 147 -2.10 -10.73 -7.78
N LEU A 148 -2.13 -11.76 -8.63
CA LEU A 148 -1.02 -12.69 -8.81
C LEU A 148 0.19 -12.02 -9.47
N LEU A 149 -0.02 -11.12 -10.43
CA LEU A 149 1.05 -10.34 -11.07
C LEU A 149 1.73 -9.37 -10.10
N LEU A 150 0.98 -8.81 -9.15
CA LEU A 150 1.50 -7.89 -8.14
C LEU A 150 2.14 -8.59 -6.93
N TRP A 151 1.91 -9.89 -6.77
CA TRP A 151 2.43 -10.66 -5.64
C TRP A 151 3.90 -11.02 -5.82
N ALA A 152 4.78 -10.31 -5.08
CA ALA A 152 6.22 -10.45 -5.21
C ALA A 152 6.74 -11.89 -4.98
N LYS A 153 6.18 -12.64 -4.02
CA LYS A 153 6.60 -14.03 -3.76
C LYS A 153 6.32 -14.95 -4.94
N PHE A 154 5.14 -14.80 -5.55
CA PHE A 154 4.76 -15.56 -6.74
C PHE A 154 5.65 -15.20 -7.93
N ARG A 155 5.84 -13.90 -8.20
CA ARG A 155 6.72 -13.42 -9.27
C ARG A 155 8.15 -13.96 -9.15
N ASN A 156 8.72 -13.96 -7.95
CA ASN A 156 10.10 -14.39 -7.72
C ASN A 156 10.25 -15.92 -7.81
N ARG A 157 9.23 -16.69 -7.42
CA ARG A 157 9.25 -18.16 -7.47
C ARG A 157 8.90 -18.71 -8.86
N TYR A 158 7.96 -18.09 -9.57
CA TYR A 158 7.38 -18.61 -10.82
C TYR A 158 7.49 -17.59 -11.96
N LEU A 159 8.72 -17.16 -12.27
CA LEU A 159 8.96 -16.07 -13.23
C LEU A 159 8.41 -16.37 -14.64
N HIS A 160 8.52 -17.62 -15.12
CA HIS A 160 7.97 -18.02 -16.42
C HIS A 160 6.44 -17.87 -16.46
N VAL A 161 5.76 -18.30 -15.40
CA VAL A 161 4.31 -18.16 -15.26
C VAL A 161 3.91 -16.69 -15.17
N HIS A 162 4.63 -15.88 -14.39
CA HIS A 162 4.40 -14.44 -14.30
C HIS A 162 4.50 -13.77 -15.69
N ARG A 163 5.49 -14.14 -16.51
CA ARG A 163 5.64 -13.60 -17.87
C ARG A 163 4.49 -14.01 -18.79
N ALA A 164 4.07 -15.28 -18.74
CA ALA A 164 2.94 -15.76 -19.54
C ALA A 164 1.63 -15.06 -19.12
N MET A 165 1.34 -15.02 -17.81
CA MET A 165 0.19 -14.33 -17.25
C MET A 165 0.20 -12.83 -17.58
N GLY A 166 1.38 -12.18 -17.55
CA GLY A 166 1.51 -10.78 -17.92
C GLY A 166 1.12 -10.50 -19.37
N LYS A 167 1.47 -11.40 -20.30
CA LYS A 167 1.02 -11.31 -21.71
C LYS A 167 -0.49 -11.48 -21.83
N VAL A 168 -1.04 -12.48 -21.14
CA VAL A 168 -2.50 -12.73 -21.11
C VAL A 168 -3.25 -11.51 -20.55
N TYR A 169 -2.77 -10.94 -19.45
CA TYR A 169 -3.31 -9.72 -18.85
C TYR A 169 -3.32 -8.55 -19.83
N ILE A 170 -2.20 -8.27 -20.51
CA ILE A 170 -2.12 -7.17 -21.48
C ILE A 170 -3.07 -7.42 -22.66
N MET A 171 -3.08 -8.63 -23.23
CA MET A 171 -3.98 -8.95 -24.35
C MET A 171 -5.44 -8.83 -23.94
N ALA A 172 -5.80 -9.26 -22.73
CA ALA A 172 -7.14 -9.13 -22.19
C ALA A 172 -7.57 -7.66 -22.04
N ILE A 173 -6.66 -6.78 -21.59
CA ILE A 173 -6.93 -5.33 -21.52
C ILE A 173 -7.08 -4.73 -22.91
N LEU A 174 -6.24 -5.12 -23.88
CA LEU A 174 -6.36 -4.62 -25.25
C LEU A 174 -7.72 -5.00 -25.85
N ILE A 175 -8.10 -6.27 -25.76
CA ILE A 175 -9.39 -6.74 -26.27
C ILE A 175 -10.54 -6.05 -25.52
N GLY A 176 -10.52 -6.09 -24.19
CA GLY A 176 -11.61 -5.58 -23.37
C GLY A 176 -11.75 -4.07 -23.43
N GLY A 177 -10.64 -3.35 -23.50
CA GLY A 177 -10.57 -1.90 -23.64
C GLY A 177 -10.99 -1.41 -25.02
N SER A 178 -10.54 -2.06 -26.09
CA SER A 178 -11.01 -1.75 -27.45
C SER A 178 -12.51 -2.00 -27.61
N CYS A 179 -13.02 -3.10 -27.04
CA CYS A 179 -14.46 -3.34 -27.00
C CYS A 179 -15.20 -2.24 -26.22
N ALA A 180 -14.70 -1.83 -25.05
CA ALA A 180 -15.29 -0.75 -24.27
C ALA A 180 -15.36 0.57 -25.03
N LEU A 181 -14.28 0.95 -25.73
CA LEU A 181 -14.24 2.16 -26.54
C LEU A 181 -15.32 2.13 -27.63
N TYR A 182 -15.43 1.01 -28.35
CA TYR A 182 -16.47 0.85 -29.37
C TYR A 182 -17.88 0.89 -28.78
N LEU A 183 -18.14 0.15 -27.69
CA LEU A 183 -19.44 0.15 -27.01
C LEU A 183 -19.81 1.55 -26.53
N THR A 184 -18.83 2.33 -26.07
CA THR A 184 -19.03 3.74 -25.70
C THR A 184 -19.46 4.56 -26.92
N SER A 185 -18.84 4.35 -28.08
CA SER A 185 -19.20 5.02 -29.33
C SER A 185 -20.61 4.68 -29.84
N THR A 186 -21.13 3.49 -29.55
CA THR A 186 -22.40 3.01 -30.15
C THR A 186 -23.59 2.94 -29.20
N THR A 187 -23.38 2.73 -27.89
CA THR A 187 -24.47 2.40 -26.94
C THR A 187 -24.57 3.33 -25.73
N ALA A 188 -23.60 4.23 -25.53
CA ALA A 188 -23.55 5.08 -24.34
C ALA A 188 -24.10 6.50 -24.56
N TRP A 189 -24.25 6.95 -25.82
CA TRP A 189 -24.71 8.31 -26.14
C TRP A 189 -26.12 8.63 -25.65
N SER A 190 -26.97 7.61 -25.48
CA SER A 190 -28.31 7.78 -24.90
C SER A 190 -28.29 8.32 -23.46
N GLU A 191 -27.18 8.12 -22.74
CA GLU A 191 -27.02 8.55 -21.33
C GLU A 191 -26.42 9.96 -21.20
N GLY A 192 -26.11 10.62 -22.33
CA GLY A 192 -25.54 11.95 -22.38
C GLY A 192 -24.01 12.00 -22.48
N TRP A 193 -23.51 13.16 -22.92
CA TRP A 193 -22.10 13.37 -23.28
C TRP A 193 -21.14 13.19 -22.09
N ALA A 194 -21.55 13.56 -20.87
CA ALA A 194 -20.70 13.46 -19.69
C ALA A 194 -20.39 11.99 -19.34
N TYR A 195 -21.39 11.11 -19.48
CA TYR A 195 -21.23 9.67 -19.29
C TYR A 195 -20.27 9.09 -20.34
N VAL A 196 -20.49 9.41 -21.62
CA VAL A 196 -19.64 9.01 -22.74
C VAL A 196 -18.18 9.44 -22.53
N LEU A 197 -17.95 10.69 -22.14
CA LEU A 197 -16.60 11.21 -21.90
C LEU A 197 -15.91 10.47 -20.75
N SER A 198 -16.63 10.22 -19.65
CA SER A 198 -16.08 9.49 -18.50
C SER A 198 -15.64 8.07 -18.86
N LEU A 199 -16.41 7.37 -19.71
CA LEU A 199 -16.08 6.03 -20.20
C LEU A 199 -14.89 6.03 -21.16
N TYR A 200 -14.82 6.98 -22.10
CA TYR A 200 -13.69 7.10 -23.03
C TYR A 200 -12.37 7.32 -22.27
N VAL A 201 -12.37 8.22 -21.29
CA VAL A 201 -11.17 8.52 -20.52
C VAL A 201 -10.76 7.32 -19.68
N LEU A 202 -11.70 6.65 -19.01
CA LEU A 202 -11.40 5.44 -18.24
C LEU A 202 -10.83 4.33 -19.13
N ALA A 203 -11.49 4.00 -20.24
CA ALA A 203 -11.04 2.93 -21.15
C ALA A 203 -9.70 3.27 -21.81
N GLY A 204 -9.53 4.52 -22.26
CA GLY A 204 -8.27 5.00 -22.83
C GLY A 204 -7.12 4.96 -21.83
N LEU A 205 -7.36 5.39 -20.58
CA LEU A 205 -6.37 5.30 -19.51
C LEU A 205 -6.01 3.85 -19.19
N TRP A 206 -6.99 2.95 -19.16
CA TRP A 206 -6.78 1.53 -18.88
C TRP A 206 -5.86 0.87 -19.91
N VAL A 207 -6.16 1.08 -21.20
CA VAL A 207 -5.34 0.61 -22.33
C VAL A 207 -3.95 1.23 -22.30
N THR A 208 -3.87 2.55 -22.09
CA THR A 208 -2.59 3.29 -22.06
C THR A 208 -1.69 2.82 -20.92
N ALA A 209 -2.24 2.64 -19.71
CA ALA A 209 -1.47 2.20 -18.55
C ALA A 209 -0.90 0.79 -18.76
N ALA A 210 -1.68 -0.13 -19.34
CA ALA A 210 -1.21 -1.47 -19.70
C ALA A 210 -0.14 -1.42 -20.81
N GLY A 211 -0.36 -0.59 -21.84
CA GLY A 211 0.59 -0.37 -22.92
C GLY A 211 1.94 0.18 -22.43
N LEU A 212 1.92 1.12 -21.49
CA LEU A 212 3.14 1.66 -20.86
C LEU A 212 3.84 0.61 -19.98
N ALA A 213 3.08 -0.21 -19.23
CA ALA A 213 3.65 -1.33 -18.49
C ALA A 213 4.38 -2.31 -19.41
N TRP A 214 3.80 -2.63 -20.57
CA TRP A 214 4.42 -3.45 -21.61
C TRP A 214 5.66 -2.78 -22.22
N TYR A 215 5.53 -1.51 -22.62
CA TYR A 215 6.61 -0.74 -23.22
C TYR A 215 7.85 -0.72 -22.31
N PHE A 216 7.67 -0.43 -21.01
CA PHE A 216 8.80 -0.36 -20.08
C PHE A 216 9.45 -1.73 -19.78
N VAL A 217 8.70 -2.83 -19.81
CA VAL A 217 9.33 -4.17 -19.68
C VAL A 217 10.17 -4.49 -20.91
N ARG A 218 9.73 -4.11 -22.12
CA ARG A 218 10.51 -4.27 -23.36
C ARG A 218 11.78 -3.43 -23.34
N MET A 219 11.70 -2.22 -22.80
CA MET A 219 12.84 -1.32 -22.58
C MET A 219 13.75 -1.73 -21.42
N ARG A 220 13.49 -2.87 -20.77
CA ARG A 220 14.19 -3.35 -19.57
C ARG A 220 14.17 -2.38 -18.38
N LYS A 221 13.26 -1.39 -18.39
CA LYS A 221 13.09 -0.39 -17.31
C LYS A 221 12.18 -0.95 -16.21
N MET A 222 12.69 -1.92 -15.45
CA MET A 222 11.89 -2.72 -14.49
C MET A 222 11.14 -1.88 -13.44
N ARG A 223 11.75 -0.79 -12.93
CA ARG A 223 11.09 0.09 -11.96
C ARG A 223 9.85 0.77 -12.56
N LEU A 224 9.96 1.24 -13.80
CA LEU A 224 8.84 1.87 -14.51
C LEU A 224 7.78 0.83 -14.91
N HIS A 225 8.20 -0.36 -15.33
CA HIS A 225 7.28 -1.47 -15.58
C HIS A 225 6.45 -1.80 -14.33
N GLU A 226 7.08 -1.96 -13.17
CA GLU A 226 6.39 -2.23 -11.91
C GLU A 226 5.40 -1.11 -11.55
N ASP A 227 5.84 0.14 -11.68
CA ASP A 227 5.04 1.33 -11.40
C ASP A 227 3.80 1.44 -12.31
N TRP A 228 3.95 1.17 -13.61
CA TRP A 228 2.84 1.18 -14.56
C TRP A 228 1.95 -0.04 -14.46
N THR A 229 2.48 -1.20 -14.04
CA THR A 229 1.68 -2.40 -13.76
C THR A 229 0.73 -2.14 -12.59
N LYS A 230 1.20 -1.50 -11.51
CA LYS A 230 0.34 -1.11 -10.38
C LYS A 230 -0.76 -0.14 -10.80
N ARG A 231 -0.42 0.89 -11.59
CA ARG A 231 -1.39 1.85 -12.13
C ARG A 231 -2.43 1.19 -13.00
N SER A 232 -2.00 0.34 -13.93
CA SER A 232 -2.91 -0.43 -14.79
C SER A 232 -3.89 -1.24 -13.94
N TYR A 233 -3.42 -1.90 -12.88
CA TYR A 233 -4.30 -2.67 -12.01
C TYR A 233 -5.23 -1.79 -11.16
N ILE A 234 -4.77 -0.63 -10.68
CA ILE A 234 -5.62 0.35 -10.00
C ILE A 234 -6.79 0.79 -10.89
N VAL A 235 -6.51 1.06 -12.18
CA VAL A 235 -7.56 1.39 -13.14
C VAL A 235 -8.47 0.18 -13.41
N THR A 236 -7.93 -1.04 -13.39
CA THR A 236 -8.72 -2.27 -13.58
C THR A 236 -9.73 -2.49 -12.46
N VAL A 237 -9.34 -2.27 -11.19
CA VAL A 237 -10.26 -2.43 -10.05
C VAL A 237 -11.33 -1.34 -9.97
N ALA A 238 -11.21 -0.27 -10.76
CA ALA A 238 -12.25 0.75 -10.89
C ALA A 238 -13.57 0.15 -11.38
N PHE A 239 -13.57 -0.94 -12.14
CA PHE A 239 -14.79 -1.64 -12.55
C PHE A 239 -15.57 -2.21 -11.36
N ILE A 240 -14.87 -2.71 -10.34
CA ILE A 240 -15.50 -3.16 -9.10
C ILE A 240 -16.05 -1.96 -8.33
N ALA A 241 -15.23 -0.90 -8.21
CA ALA A 241 -15.60 0.30 -7.46
C ALA A 241 -16.82 1.02 -8.05
N GLN A 242 -16.84 1.26 -9.37
CA GLN A 242 -17.97 1.91 -10.02
C GLN A 242 -19.25 1.09 -9.89
N ASN A 243 -19.16 -0.25 -10.04
CA ASN A 243 -20.32 -1.13 -9.91
C ASN A 243 -20.88 -1.04 -8.49
N PHE A 244 -20.02 -1.15 -7.48
CA PHE A 244 -20.45 -1.05 -6.09
C PHE A 244 -21.08 0.32 -5.77
N LEU A 245 -20.45 1.40 -6.23
CA LEU A 245 -20.92 2.77 -5.99
C LEU A 245 -22.25 3.07 -6.71
N MET A 246 -22.41 2.64 -7.96
CA MET A 246 -23.65 2.87 -8.73
C MET A 246 -24.88 2.17 -8.12
N TYR A 247 -24.68 1.03 -7.46
CA TYR A 247 -25.76 0.30 -6.78
C TYR A 247 -25.93 0.67 -5.31
N HIS A 248 -25.14 1.62 -4.80
CA HIS A 248 -25.24 2.03 -3.40
C HIS A 248 -26.43 2.98 -3.18
N PRO A 249 -27.32 2.74 -2.19
CA PRO A 249 -28.52 3.56 -1.98
C PRO A 249 -28.25 5.05 -1.81
N LEU A 250 -27.15 5.40 -1.12
CA LEU A 250 -26.75 6.81 -0.97
C LEU A 250 -26.48 7.47 -2.33
N VAL A 251 -25.85 6.78 -3.28
CA VAL A 251 -25.56 7.34 -4.61
C VAL A 251 -26.83 7.45 -5.44
N GLN A 252 -27.70 6.43 -5.37
CA GLN A 252 -29.01 6.46 -6.05
C GLN A 252 -29.93 7.56 -5.52
N GLY A 253 -29.77 7.96 -4.26
CA GLY A 253 -30.48 9.09 -3.66
C GLY A 253 -29.98 10.47 -4.10
N LEU A 254 -28.83 10.58 -4.80
CA LEU A 254 -28.26 11.87 -5.23
C LEU A 254 -28.83 12.38 -6.56
N GLY A 255 -29.48 11.54 -7.35
CA GLY A 255 -30.03 11.92 -8.64
C GLY A 255 -30.21 10.73 -9.58
N SER A 256 -30.59 11.04 -10.82
CA SER A 256 -30.74 10.05 -11.90
C SER A 256 -29.41 9.38 -12.25
N PHE A 257 -29.47 8.27 -13.00
CA PHE A 257 -28.29 7.59 -13.51
C PHE A 257 -27.42 8.54 -14.36
N ALA A 258 -28.02 9.33 -15.24
CA ALA A 258 -27.31 10.25 -16.12
C ALA A 258 -26.53 11.33 -15.35
N GLU A 259 -27.04 11.75 -14.19
CA GLU A 259 -26.40 12.76 -13.32
C GLU A 259 -25.28 12.15 -12.45
N THR A 260 -25.50 10.95 -11.92
CA THR A 260 -24.60 10.33 -10.94
C THR A 260 -23.49 9.49 -11.57
N ALA A 261 -23.79 8.77 -12.65
CA ALA A 261 -22.87 7.82 -13.27
C ALA A 261 -21.55 8.44 -13.75
N PRO A 262 -21.51 9.62 -14.41
CA PRO A 262 -20.24 10.22 -14.82
C PRO A 262 -19.31 10.46 -13.64
N SER A 263 -19.83 11.05 -12.56
CA SER A 263 -19.08 11.35 -11.34
C SER A 263 -18.56 10.08 -10.66
N VAL A 264 -19.40 9.04 -10.57
CA VAL A 264 -18.99 7.74 -10.01
C VAL A 264 -17.85 7.13 -10.83
N ILE A 265 -17.94 7.16 -12.16
CA ILE A 265 -16.88 6.65 -13.04
C ILE A 265 -15.58 7.42 -12.79
N TRP A 266 -15.61 8.75 -12.78
CA TRP A 266 -14.42 9.57 -12.50
C TRP A 266 -13.79 9.22 -11.15
N LEU A 267 -14.58 9.17 -10.09
CA LEU A 267 -14.09 8.91 -8.73
C LEU A 267 -13.51 7.49 -8.60
N SER A 268 -14.11 6.51 -9.28
CA SER A 268 -13.74 5.09 -9.15
C SER A 268 -12.27 4.80 -9.50
N TRP A 269 -11.67 5.54 -10.43
CA TRP A 269 -10.28 5.36 -10.83
C TRP A 269 -9.38 6.52 -10.39
N SER A 270 -9.85 7.77 -10.47
CA SER A 270 -8.99 8.94 -10.25
C SER A 270 -8.54 9.06 -8.80
N VAL A 271 -9.45 8.83 -7.84
CA VAL A 271 -9.14 8.90 -6.42
C VAL A 271 -8.10 7.83 -6.03
N PRO A 272 -8.30 6.52 -6.32
CA PRO A 272 -7.27 5.52 -6.04
C PRO A 272 -5.95 5.77 -6.77
N PHE A 273 -6.00 6.25 -8.02
CA PHE A 273 -4.80 6.54 -8.80
C PHE A 273 -3.97 7.66 -8.18
N VAL A 274 -4.60 8.78 -7.81
CA VAL A 274 -3.95 9.93 -7.17
C VAL A 274 -3.44 9.55 -5.78
N LEU A 275 -4.25 8.86 -4.97
CA LEU A 275 -3.82 8.39 -3.64
C LEU A 275 -2.61 7.47 -3.73
N PHE A 276 -2.57 6.57 -4.70
CA PHE A 276 -1.41 5.72 -4.94
C PHE A 276 -0.17 6.54 -5.29
N ASP A 277 -0.31 7.57 -6.12
CA ASP A 277 0.83 8.39 -6.54
C ASP A 277 1.34 9.33 -5.44
N ILE A 278 0.43 9.86 -4.61
CA ILE A 278 0.76 10.59 -3.38
C ILE A 278 1.51 9.65 -2.41
N TYR A 279 0.98 8.46 -2.13
CA TYR A 279 1.65 7.48 -1.27
C TYR A 279 3.08 7.16 -1.76
N ARG A 280 3.24 6.99 -3.07
CA ARG A 280 4.53 6.69 -3.69
C ARG A 280 5.50 7.88 -3.63
N SER A 281 5.03 9.12 -3.67
CA SER A 281 5.91 10.31 -3.63
C SER A 281 6.63 10.42 -2.29
N PHE A 282 5.94 10.12 -1.18
CA PHE A 282 6.54 10.07 0.17
C PHE A 282 7.49 8.88 0.39
N GLY A 283 7.31 7.79 -0.36
CA GLY A 283 8.13 6.58 -0.25
C GLY A 283 9.47 6.63 -0.98
N LYS A 284 9.70 7.61 -1.87
CA LYS A 284 10.99 7.78 -2.56
C LYS A 284 11.92 8.64 -1.71
N LYS A 285 12.79 8.00 -0.91
CA LYS A 285 14.06 8.65 -0.54
C LYS A 285 14.79 8.95 -1.85
N SER A 286 15.01 10.23 -2.15
CA SER A 286 15.89 10.67 -3.23
C SER A 286 17.23 9.93 -3.08
N ARG A 287 17.56 9.13 -4.08
CA ARG A 287 18.92 8.62 -4.28
C ARG A 287 19.65 9.59 -5.17
#